data_AF-A0A959L1W1-F1
#
_entry.id   AF-A0A959L1W1-F1
#
_cell.length_a   1.000
_cell.length_b   1.000
_cell.length_c   1.000
_cell.angle_alpha   90.00
_cell.angle_beta   90.00
_cell.angle_gamma   90.00
#
_symmetry.space_group_name_H-M   'P 1'
#
loop_
_entity.id
_entity.type
_entity.pdbx_description
1 polymer ?
#
loop_
_entity_poly.entity_id
_entity_poly.type
_entity_poly.pdbx_seq_one_letter_code
_entity_poly.pdbx_strand_id
1 'polypeptide(L)'
;MGWRFIKCKTIAYPDEWYEILRESPQLSGHQLNLLDNRFGYFVGLQAADFCKEHNLNPELVGWHGHTVFHDPAQRSTCQIGHGAALAAAVRIPVVTQFRQMDLSLGGQGAPLAPLADKMLLDQADFYLNLGGISNISFEDEAGKLRSFDISPCNQVLNRLANEMGKEYDPEGSLAAMGTSDMTLFNELNALPYYSAPSPKSIDNNWVTNTVWPIVQANQRSIHDKLATFSQHIAWQIAQVVLNNHKNQPHPAVIYITGGGAFNKYLIDQINQNLQRINREIILPSSELIQFKEAALMGLMAYLFVKGLENVYSDVTGSSEDHIGGCLFQAPGNPKLIYG
;
A
#
# COMPACT_ATOMS: atom_id res chain seq x y z
N MET A 1 22.23 -6.84 -5.34
CA MET A 1 22.11 -6.06 -6.59
C MET A 1 21.67 -4.66 -6.20
N GLY A 2 22.30 -3.61 -6.69
CA GLY A 2 21.90 -2.24 -6.35
C GLY A 2 20.76 -1.77 -7.25
N TRP A 3 19.78 -1.06 -6.69
CA TRP A 3 18.75 -0.33 -7.42
C TRP A 3 18.74 1.13 -6.95
N ARG A 4 18.16 2.03 -7.75
CA ARG A 4 17.97 3.44 -7.35
C ARG A 4 16.83 4.06 -8.14
N PHE A 5 16.20 5.07 -7.56
CA PHE A 5 15.35 5.98 -8.33
C PHE A 5 16.21 6.86 -9.26
N ILE A 6 15.78 6.99 -10.51
CA ILE A 6 16.37 7.95 -11.46
C ILE A 6 15.57 9.25 -11.39
N LYS A 7 14.25 9.13 -11.48
CA LYS A 7 13.27 10.22 -11.33
C LYS A 7 11.94 9.65 -10.82
N CYS A 8 11.25 10.46 -10.03
CA CYS A 8 9.93 10.17 -9.49
C CYS A 8 9.04 11.41 -9.60
N LYS A 9 7.77 11.20 -9.93
CA LYS A 9 6.75 12.26 -10.01
C LYS A 9 5.38 11.66 -9.78
N THR A 10 4.58 12.33 -8.94
CA THR A 10 3.16 12.04 -8.81
C THR A 10 2.40 13.04 -9.68
N ILE A 11 1.52 12.54 -10.53
CA ILE A 11 0.65 13.35 -11.38
C ILE A 11 -0.76 13.25 -10.82
N ALA A 12 -1.30 14.36 -10.33
CA ALA A 12 -2.67 14.41 -9.86
C ALA A 12 -3.63 14.18 -11.03
N TYR A 13 -4.69 13.42 -10.80
CA TYR A 13 -5.75 13.30 -11.79
C TYR A 13 -6.49 14.63 -11.93
N PRO A 14 -6.81 15.06 -13.16
CA PRO A 14 -7.83 16.09 -13.37
C PRO A 14 -9.17 15.65 -12.75
N ASP A 15 -9.97 16.60 -12.28
CA ASP A 15 -11.25 16.33 -11.60
C ASP A 15 -12.18 15.41 -12.40
N GLU A 16 -12.20 15.55 -13.73
CA GLU A 16 -12.97 14.68 -14.63
C GLU A 16 -12.57 13.20 -14.47
N TRP A 17 -11.26 12.92 -14.42
CA TRP A 17 -10.75 11.56 -14.24
C TRP A 17 -11.05 11.02 -12.86
N TYR A 18 -10.99 11.86 -11.83
CA TYR A 18 -11.34 11.46 -10.46
C TYR A 18 -12.78 10.95 -10.39
N GLU A 19 -13.74 11.71 -10.92
CA GLU A 19 -15.16 11.33 -10.92
C GLU A 19 -15.42 10.09 -11.80
N ILE A 20 -14.86 10.04 -13.02
CA ILE A 20 -15.02 8.88 -13.93
C ILE A 20 -14.50 7.59 -13.29
N LEU A 21 -13.33 7.63 -12.66
CA LEU A 21 -12.74 6.45 -12.02
C LEU A 21 -13.52 6.04 -10.78
N ARG A 22 -14.02 7.00 -9.98
CA ARG A 22 -14.86 6.71 -8.81
C ARG A 22 -16.15 5.98 -9.19
N GLU A 23 -16.79 6.37 -10.29
CA GLU A 23 -18.04 5.74 -10.76
C GLU A 23 -17.79 4.45 -11.57
N SER A 24 -16.53 4.11 -11.86
CA SER A 24 -16.18 2.93 -12.68
C SER A 24 -16.80 1.60 -12.23
N PRO A 25 -17.02 1.31 -10.93
CA PRO A 25 -17.66 0.07 -10.50
C PRO A 25 -19.14 -0.06 -10.92
N GLN A 26 -19.80 1.04 -11.29
CA GLN A 26 -21.20 1.06 -11.70
C GLN A 26 -21.38 0.93 -13.22
N LEU A 27 -20.29 0.88 -13.97
CA LEU A 27 -20.33 0.85 -15.44
C LEU A 27 -20.72 -0.54 -15.96
N SER A 28 -21.47 -0.56 -17.06
CA SER A 28 -21.67 -1.79 -17.83
C SER A 28 -20.35 -2.28 -18.44
N GLY A 29 -20.27 -3.57 -18.80
CA GLY A 29 -19.05 -4.14 -19.38
C GLY A 29 -18.56 -3.42 -20.65
N HIS A 30 -19.47 -2.92 -21.49
CA HIS A 30 -19.09 -2.14 -22.67
C HIS A 30 -18.50 -0.77 -22.30
N GLN A 31 -19.15 -0.04 -21.38
CA GLN A 31 -18.65 1.26 -20.90
C GLN A 31 -17.31 1.12 -20.18
N LEU A 32 -17.16 0.05 -19.39
CA LEU A 32 -15.91 -0.25 -18.69
C LEU A 32 -14.78 -0.55 -19.68
N ASN A 33 -15.05 -1.28 -20.76
CA ASN A 33 -14.06 -1.51 -21.81
C ASN A 33 -13.66 -0.23 -22.56
N LEU A 34 -14.61 0.68 -22.82
CA LEU A 34 -14.29 1.99 -23.39
C LEU A 34 -13.42 2.82 -22.44
N LEU A 35 -13.76 2.81 -21.15
CA LEU A 35 -12.98 3.48 -20.10
C LEU A 35 -11.57 2.89 -19.99
N ASP A 36 -11.44 1.57 -19.99
CA ASP A 36 -10.18 0.83 -19.91
C ASP A 36 -9.20 1.28 -21.01
N ASN A 37 -9.68 1.36 -22.25
CA ASN A 37 -8.90 1.85 -23.39
C ASN A 37 -8.54 3.34 -23.25
N ARG A 38 -9.52 4.21 -22.95
CA ARG A 38 -9.30 5.67 -22.82
C ARG A 38 -8.31 5.97 -21.69
N PHE A 39 -8.45 5.29 -20.55
CA PHE A 39 -7.59 5.47 -19.40
C PHE A 39 -6.18 4.96 -19.67
N GLY A 40 -6.04 3.77 -20.29
CA GLY A 40 -4.74 3.23 -20.69
C GLY A 40 -3.97 4.17 -21.62
N TYR A 41 -4.65 4.74 -22.61
CA TYR A 41 -4.03 5.73 -23.51
C TYR A 41 -3.65 7.01 -22.77
N PHE A 42 -4.53 7.55 -21.91
CA PHE A 42 -4.26 8.74 -21.11
C PHE A 42 -3.01 8.58 -20.23
N VAL A 43 -2.92 7.50 -19.43
CA VAL A 43 -1.76 7.27 -18.57
C VAL A 43 -0.49 7.01 -19.38
N GLY A 44 -0.61 6.38 -20.55
CA GLY A 44 0.51 6.20 -21.47
C GLY A 44 1.06 7.53 -22.02
N LEU A 45 0.19 8.51 -22.29
CA LEU A 45 0.62 9.87 -22.65
C LEU A 45 1.33 10.56 -21.47
N GLN A 46 0.79 10.44 -20.25
CA GLN A 46 1.44 11.00 -19.06
C GLN A 46 2.84 10.40 -18.82
N ALA A 47 2.98 9.09 -19.03
CA ALA A 47 4.27 8.42 -18.95
C ALA A 47 5.25 8.87 -20.06
N ALA A 48 4.75 9.07 -21.28
CA ALA A 48 5.55 9.57 -22.41
C ALA A 48 6.06 11.00 -22.14
N ASP A 49 5.17 11.88 -21.65
CA ASP A 49 5.50 13.25 -21.28
C ASP A 49 6.54 13.28 -20.15
N PHE A 50 6.38 12.45 -19.12
CA PHE A 50 7.37 12.30 -18.05
C PHE A 50 8.74 11.86 -18.57
N CYS A 51 8.78 10.87 -19.47
CA CYS A 51 10.03 10.43 -20.08
C CYS A 51 10.69 11.53 -20.91
N LYS A 52 9.89 12.27 -21.71
CA LYS A 52 10.37 13.38 -22.52
C LYS A 52 10.88 14.55 -21.67
N GLU A 53 10.14 14.95 -20.65
CA GLU A 53 10.48 16.02 -19.70
C GLU A 53 11.84 15.77 -19.04
N HIS A 54 12.13 14.51 -18.71
CA HIS A 54 13.35 14.12 -18.01
C HIS A 54 14.41 13.44 -18.89
N ASN A 55 14.22 13.42 -20.21
CA ASN A 55 15.11 12.78 -21.17
C ASN A 55 15.45 11.31 -20.82
N LEU A 56 14.42 10.53 -20.47
CA LEU A 56 14.52 9.13 -20.09
C LEU A 56 14.18 8.22 -21.28
N ASN A 57 14.86 7.08 -21.37
CA ASN A 57 14.58 6.03 -22.35
C ASN A 57 14.41 4.68 -21.63
N PRO A 58 13.30 4.46 -20.91
CA PRO A 58 13.05 3.19 -20.24
C PRO A 58 12.87 2.05 -21.25
N GLU A 59 13.24 0.84 -20.85
CA GLU A 59 13.09 -0.37 -21.67
C GLU A 59 11.75 -1.09 -21.41
N LEU A 60 11.12 -0.80 -20.27
CA LEU A 60 9.92 -1.49 -19.80
C LEU A 60 9.10 -0.58 -18.88
N VAL A 61 7.78 -0.72 -18.93
CA VAL A 61 6.84 -0.12 -17.99
C VAL A 61 6.15 -1.22 -17.19
N GLY A 62 6.16 -1.10 -15.86
CA GLY A 62 5.29 -1.86 -14.99
C GLY A 62 4.06 -1.05 -14.62
N TRP A 63 2.87 -1.59 -14.88
CA TRP A 63 1.62 -0.88 -14.65
C TRP A 63 0.63 -1.72 -13.86
N HIS A 64 0.28 -1.27 -12.65
CA HIS A 64 -0.73 -1.92 -11.83
C HIS A 64 -2.13 -1.82 -12.45
N GLY A 65 -2.47 -0.65 -12.98
CA GLY A 65 -3.84 -0.28 -13.33
C GLY A 65 -4.62 0.33 -12.16
N HIS A 66 -5.82 0.81 -12.46
CA HIS A 66 -6.77 1.29 -11.47
C HIS A 66 -7.74 0.16 -11.12
N THR A 67 -7.77 -0.26 -9.86
CA THR A 67 -8.67 -1.33 -9.40
C THR A 67 -10.12 -0.84 -9.39
N VAL A 68 -10.96 -1.46 -10.22
CA VAL A 68 -12.42 -1.21 -10.26
C VAL A 68 -13.13 -2.09 -9.23
N PHE A 69 -12.74 -3.37 -9.17
CA PHE A 69 -13.20 -4.29 -8.14
C PHE A 69 -12.16 -5.38 -7.85
N HIS A 70 -12.30 -5.99 -6.68
CA HIS A 70 -11.45 -7.07 -6.21
C HIS A 70 -12.30 -8.05 -5.37
N ASP A 71 -12.56 -9.22 -5.94
CA ASP A 71 -13.38 -10.28 -5.34
C ASP A 71 -12.65 -11.63 -5.42
N PRO A 72 -11.67 -11.87 -4.53
CA PRO A 72 -10.91 -13.11 -4.52
C PRO A 72 -11.75 -14.35 -4.19
N ALA A 73 -12.88 -14.19 -3.49
CA ALA A 73 -13.80 -15.29 -3.21
C ALA A 73 -14.41 -15.88 -4.51
N GLN A 74 -14.61 -15.01 -5.51
CA GLN A 74 -15.02 -15.40 -6.87
C GLN A 74 -13.84 -15.52 -7.84
N ARG A 75 -12.59 -15.48 -7.33
CA ARG A 75 -11.34 -15.49 -8.12
C ARG A 75 -11.32 -14.41 -9.23
N SER A 76 -11.88 -13.25 -8.94
CA SER A 76 -12.11 -12.21 -9.93
C SER A 76 -11.56 -10.86 -9.48
N THR A 77 -10.92 -10.15 -10.39
CA THR A 77 -10.46 -8.79 -10.15
C THR A 77 -10.37 -8.03 -11.46
N CYS A 78 -10.60 -6.72 -11.41
CA CYS A 78 -10.47 -5.87 -12.59
C CYS A 78 -9.61 -4.66 -12.24
N GLN A 79 -8.50 -4.53 -12.96
CA GLN A 79 -7.69 -3.32 -13.02
C GLN A 79 -7.79 -2.75 -14.44
N ILE A 80 -8.25 -1.51 -14.57
CA ILE A 80 -8.36 -0.81 -15.85
C ILE A 80 -7.12 0.04 -16.14
N GLY A 81 -6.93 0.37 -17.41
CA GLY A 81 -5.74 0.98 -17.97
C GLY A 81 -5.11 0.02 -18.98
N HIS A 82 -5.78 -0.20 -20.11
CA HIS A 82 -5.49 -1.26 -21.07
C HIS A 82 -4.02 -1.24 -21.52
N GLY A 83 -3.30 -2.33 -21.31
CA GLY A 83 -1.86 -2.42 -21.54
C GLY A 83 -1.44 -2.11 -22.98
N ALA A 84 -2.23 -2.54 -23.99
CA ALA A 84 -1.94 -2.21 -25.38
C ALA A 84 -2.12 -0.72 -25.69
N ALA A 85 -3.12 -0.06 -25.09
CA ALA A 85 -3.37 1.37 -25.30
C ALA A 85 -2.24 2.20 -24.67
N LEU A 86 -1.80 1.79 -23.47
CA LEU A 86 -0.64 2.36 -22.78
C LEU A 86 0.63 2.18 -23.61
N ALA A 87 0.95 0.95 -24.05
CA ALA A 87 2.12 0.64 -24.85
C ALA A 87 2.15 1.40 -26.18
N ALA A 88 0.99 1.58 -26.82
CA ALA A 88 0.85 2.36 -28.05
C ALA A 88 1.11 3.86 -27.84
N ALA A 89 0.69 4.41 -26.70
CA ALA A 89 0.92 5.82 -26.36
C ALA A 89 2.37 6.09 -25.94
N VAL A 90 2.92 5.28 -25.02
CA VAL A 90 4.28 5.49 -24.47
C VAL A 90 5.40 4.97 -25.39
N ARG A 91 5.08 4.07 -26.33
CA ARG A 91 6.04 3.41 -27.24
C ARG A 91 7.11 2.58 -26.53
N ILE A 92 6.79 2.07 -25.34
CA ILE A 92 7.62 1.20 -24.50
C ILE A 92 6.78 -0.04 -24.15
N PRO A 93 7.36 -1.25 -24.14
CA PRO A 93 6.63 -2.44 -23.71
C PRO A 93 6.08 -2.29 -22.29
N VAL A 94 4.89 -2.85 -22.05
CA VAL A 94 4.16 -2.70 -20.78
C VAL A 94 3.86 -4.07 -20.21
N VAL A 95 4.26 -4.32 -18.96
CA VAL A 95 3.77 -5.45 -18.16
C VAL A 95 2.68 -4.94 -17.23
N THR A 96 1.52 -5.58 -17.24
CA THR A 96 0.39 -5.27 -16.36
C THR A 96 -0.31 -6.55 -15.92
N GLN A 97 -1.49 -6.50 -15.30
CA GLN A 97 -2.26 -7.67 -14.89
C GLN A 97 -1.49 -8.61 -13.94
N PHE A 98 -0.89 -8.04 -12.89
CA PHE A 98 -0.08 -8.78 -11.93
C PHE A 98 -0.88 -9.72 -11.00
N ARG A 99 -2.20 -9.55 -10.89
CA ARG A 99 -3.04 -10.24 -9.90
C ARG A 99 -3.77 -11.48 -10.44
N GLN A 100 -3.94 -11.56 -11.76
CA GLN A 100 -4.86 -12.49 -12.42
C GLN A 100 -4.39 -13.94 -12.29
N MET A 101 -3.08 -14.19 -12.42
CA MET A 101 -2.52 -15.53 -12.28
C MET A 101 -2.67 -16.04 -10.84
N ASP A 102 -2.37 -15.19 -9.85
CA ASP A 102 -2.47 -15.54 -8.44
C ASP A 102 -3.87 -16.01 -8.03
N LEU A 103 -4.90 -15.26 -8.44
CA LEU A 103 -6.31 -15.65 -8.24
C LEU A 103 -6.66 -16.98 -8.91
N SER A 104 -6.09 -17.23 -10.10
CA SER A 104 -6.30 -18.49 -10.83
C SER A 104 -5.67 -19.68 -10.11
N LEU A 105 -4.57 -19.45 -9.40
CA LEU A 105 -3.88 -20.40 -8.52
C LEU A 105 -4.48 -20.47 -7.10
N GLY A 106 -5.63 -19.82 -6.87
CA GLY A 106 -6.36 -19.86 -5.60
C GLY A 106 -5.88 -18.87 -4.55
N GLY A 107 -4.94 -17.98 -4.88
CA GLY A 107 -4.51 -16.90 -4.02
C GLY A 107 -5.52 -15.75 -3.97
N GLN A 108 -5.21 -14.72 -3.19
CA GLN A 108 -6.05 -13.53 -2.99
C GLN A 108 -5.79 -12.41 -4.01
N GLY A 109 -4.77 -12.49 -4.85
CA GLY A 109 -4.31 -11.44 -5.76
C GLY A 109 -3.64 -10.25 -5.06
N ALA A 110 -3.41 -10.35 -3.75
CA ALA A 110 -2.83 -9.33 -2.89
C ALA A 110 -2.50 -9.92 -1.50
N PRO A 111 -1.66 -9.24 -0.69
CA PRO A 111 -0.86 -8.05 -1.05
C PRO A 111 0.36 -8.42 -1.91
N LEU A 112 0.73 -7.53 -2.85
CA LEU A 112 1.95 -7.66 -3.66
C LEU A 112 3.15 -6.90 -3.05
N ALA A 113 2.87 -5.97 -2.14
CA ALA A 113 3.86 -5.13 -1.46
C ALA A 113 5.01 -5.88 -0.77
N PRO A 114 4.81 -7.10 -0.19
CA PRO A 114 5.90 -7.82 0.45
C PRO A 114 7.08 -8.14 -0.47
N LEU A 115 6.87 -8.22 -1.80
CA LEU A 115 7.99 -8.32 -2.74
C LEU A 115 8.89 -7.08 -2.71
N ALA A 116 8.30 -5.89 -2.65
CA ALA A 116 9.06 -4.64 -2.53
C ALA A 116 9.77 -4.56 -1.19
N ASP A 117 9.10 -4.97 -0.10
CA ASP A 117 9.73 -4.99 1.21
C ASP A 117 10.97 -5.92 1.22
N LYS A 118 10.86 -7.11 0.62
CA LYS A 118 11.96 -8.08 0.54
C LYS A 118 13.12 -7.67 -0.37
N MET A 119 12.83 -7.00 -1.49
CA MET A 119 13.82 -6.77 -2.56
C MET A 119 14.31 -5.33 -2.69
N LEU A 120 13.53 -4.35 -2.20
CA LEU A 120 13.87 -2.94 -2.32
C LEU A 120 14.39 -2.33 -1.01
N LEU A 121 13.99 -2.88 0.14
CA LEU A 121 14.41 -2.39 1.45
C LEU A 121 15.59 -3.20 1.96
N ASP A 122 16.37 -2.60 2.87
CA ASP A 122 17.35 -3.35 3.64
C ASP A 122 16.64 -4.33 4.58
N GLN A 123 17.32 -5.42 4.92
CA GLN A 123 16.77 -6.47 5.75
C GLN A 123 16.34 -5.92 7.12
N ALA A 124 15.07 -6.15 7.47
CA ALA A 124 14.49 -5.82 8.76
C ALA A 124 13.59 -6.95 9.27
N ASP A 125 13.31 -6.91 10.58
CA ASP A 125 12.41 -7.85 11.23
C ASP A 125 10.95 -7.55 10.89
N PHE A 126 10.61 -6.27 10.75
CA PHE A 126 9.24 -5.81 10.48
C PHE A 126 9.21 -4.72 9.41
N TYR A 127 8.31 -4.86 8.44
CA TYR A 127 7.98 -3.82 7.49
C TYR A 127 6.56 -3.32 7.76
N LEU A 128 6.46 -2.09 8.24
CA LEU A 128 5.24 -1.43 8.62
C LEU A 128 4.86 -0.39 7.55
N ASN A 129 3.64 -0.45 7.05
CA ASN A 129 3.08 0.56 6.16
C ASN A 129 1.95 1.32 6.85
N LEU A 130 2.09 2.63 7.00
CA LEU A 130 1.12 3.54 7.62
C LEU A 130 0.31 4.26 6.53
N GLY A 131 -0.64 3.55 5.92
CA GLY A 131 -1.57 4.08 4.93
C GLY A 131 -2.87 4.62 5.54
N GLY A 132 -3.97 4.56 4.78
CA GLY A 132 -5.31 4.74 5.33
C GLY A 132 -5.61 3.73 6.45
N ILE A 133 -5.11 2.52 6.27
CA ILE A 133 -5.02 1.41 7.24
C ILE A 133 -3.53 1.12 7.45
N SER A 134 -3.12 0.80 8.67
CA SER A 134 -1.77 0.33 8.96
C SER A 134 -1.70 -1.19 8.74
N ASN A 135 -0.69 -1.66 8.01
CA ASN A 135 -0.42 -3.09 7.83
C ASN A 135 1.06 -3.40 8.09
N ILE A 136 1.34 -4.66 8.43
CA ILE A 136 2.69 -5.12 8.75
C ILE A 136 2.99 -6.43 8.03
N SER A 137 4.23 -6.60 7.61
CA SER A 137 4.79 -7.87 7.15
C SER A 137 6.07 -8.22 7.92
N PHE A 138 6.27 -9.50 8.22
CA PHE A 138 7.42 -10.03 8.96
C PHE A 138 7.53 -11.56 8.79
N GLU A 139 8.69 -12.14 9.06
CA GLU A 139 8.84 -13.60 9.16
C GLU A 139 8.59 -14.05 10.61
N ASP A 140 7.75 -15.07 10.80
CA ASP A 140 7.53 -15.65 12.14
C ASP A 140 8.70 -16.55 12.59
N GLU A 141 8.63 -17.08 13.81
CA GLU A 141 9.68 -17.96 14.35
C GLU A 141 9.92 -19.24 13.51
N ALA A 142 8.96 -19.64 12.66
CA ALA A 142 9.10 -20.75 11.73
C ALA A 142 9.67 -20.34 10.36
N GLY A 143 10.03 -19.07 10.19
CA GLY A 143 10.51 -18.49 8.94
C GLY A 143 9.41 -18.26 7.91
N LYS A 144 8.13 -18.31 8.31
CA LYS A 144 7.01 -18.07 7.40
C LYS A 144 6.68 -16.59 7.34
N LEU A 145 6.59 -16.05 6.12
CA LEU A 145 6.16 -14.67 5.91
C LEU A 145 4.68 -14.49 6.33
N ARG A 146 4.45 -13.53 7.21
CA ARG A 146 3.14 -13.11 7.70
C ARG A 146 2.87 -11.70 7.22
N SER A 147 1.62 -11.42 6.85
CA SER A 147 1.17 -10.09 6.48
C SER A 147 -0.30 -9.91 6.86
N PHE A 148 -0.65 -8.81 7.52
CA PHE A 148 -2.04 -8.50 7.89
C PHE A 148 -2.23 -7.02 8.24
N ASP A 149 -3.49 -6.59 8.28
CA ASP A 149 -3.87 -5.25 8.73
C ASP A 149 -3.86 -5.19 10.27
N ILE A 150 -3.40 -4.06 10.83
CA ILE A 150 -3.30 -3.86 12.27
C ILE A 150 -4.46 -3.00 12.79
N SER A 151 -4.68 -1.83 12.17
CA SER A 151 -5.65 -0.84 12.64
C SER A 151 -5.95 0.18 11.55
N PRO A 152 -7.11 0.88 11.59
CA PRO A 152 -7.29 2.08 10.79
C PRO A 152 -6.24 3.12 11.21
N CYS A 153 -5.68 3.84 10.23
CA CYS A 153 -4.59 4.78 10.44
C CYS A 153 -4.96 6.15 9.87
N ASN A 154 -4.38 6.57 8.74
CA ASN A 154 -4.57 7.92 8.20
C ASN A 154 -6.01 8.18 7.75
N GLN A 155 -6.82 7.16 7.46
CA GLN A 155 -8.21 7.37 7.07
C GLN A 155 -9.00 8.10 8.18
N VAL A 156 -8.79 7.72 9.44
CA VAL A 156 -9.46 8.35 10.59
C VAL A 156 -8.78 9.66 10.98
N LEU A 157 -7.44 9.69 10.97
CA LEU A 157 -6.69 10.92 11.29
C LEU A 157 -7.00 12.04 10.29
N ASN A 158 -7.04 11.72 8.99
CA ASN A 158 -7.38 12.69 7.94
C ASN A 158 -8.84 13.15 8.07
N ARG A 159 -9.76 12.25 8.44
CA ARG A 159 -11.16 12.63 8.66
C ARG A 159 -11.31 13.61 9.82
N LEU A 160 -10.59 13.39 10.93
CA LEU A 160 -10.52 14.34 12.04
C LEU A 160 -9.89 15.68 11.62
N ALA A 161 -8.78 15.64 10.89
CA ALA A 161 -8.13 16.87 10.38
C ALA A 161 -9.06 17.66 9.43
N ASN A 162 -9.90 16.96 8.64
CA ASN A 162 -10.86 17.59 7.74
C ASN A 162 -11.95 18.36 8.50
N GLU A 163 -12.33 17.93 9.71
CA GLU A 163 -13.23 18.71 10.57
C GLU A 163 -12.62 20.06 10.99
N MET A 164 -11.29 20.21 10.87
CA MET A 164 -10.56 21.46 11.06
C MET A 164 -10.17 22.14 9.74
N GLY A 165 -10.72 21.69 8.60
CA GLY A 165 -10.43 22.25 7.27
C GLY A 165 -9.05 21.89 6.72
N LYS A 166 -8.43 20.80 7.18
CA LYS A 166 -7.14 20.30 6.68
C LYS A 166 -7.31 18.90 6.08
N GLU A 167 -6.63 18.63 4.96
CA GLU A 167 -6.70 17.30 4.32
C GLU A 167 -6.11 16.19 5.20
N TYR A 168 -5.09 16.51 6.01
CA TYR A 168 -4.41 15.62 6.95
C TYR A 168 -3.77 16.44 8.08
N ASP A 169 -3.26 15.77 9.12
CA ASP A 169 -2.49 16.39 10.21
C ASP A 169 -0.99 16.45 9.85
N PRO A 170 -0.43 17.62 9.47
CA PRO A 170 0.94 17.72 9.02
C PRO A 170 1.91 17.43 10.16
N GLU A 171 2.78 16.44 9.94
CA GLU A 171 3.75 15.93 10.92
C GLU A 171 3.14 15.47 12.27
N GLY A 172 1.82 15.36 12.38
CA GLY A 172 1.15 15.10 13.65
C GLY A 172 1.07 16.31 14.58
N SER A 173 1.23 17.53 14.05
CA SER A 173 1.28 18.76 14.84
C SER A 173 -0.04 19.09 15.57
N LEU A 174 -1.19 18.74 14.99
CA LEU A 174 -2.48 18.90 15.67
C LEU A 174 -2.66 17.86 16.77
N ALA A 175 -2.28 16.60 16.54
CA ALA A 175 -2.29 15.56 17.56
C ALA A 175 -1.39 15.92 18.75
N ALA A 176 -0.21 16.48 18.49
CA ALA A 176 0.73 16.90 19.54
C ALA A 176 0.20 18.01 20.48
N MET A 177 -0.82 18.77 20.06
CA MET A 177 -1.48 19.79 20.91
C MET A 177 -2.55 19.18 21.82
N GLY A 178 -2.95 17.94 21.57
CA GLY A 178 -4.00 17.25 22.32
C GLY A 178 -3.47 16.47 23.53
N THR A 179 -4.39 16.05 24.37
CA THR A 179 -4.15 15.09 25.45
C THR A 179 -4.99 13.84 25.20
N SER A 180 -4.36 12.66 25.24
CA SER A 180 -5.08 11.39 25.01
C SER A 180 -6.18 11.17 26.05
N ASP A 181 -7.38 10.83 25.59
CA ASP A 181 -8.53 10.45 26.41
C ASP A 181 -8.55 8.94 26.62
N MET A 182 -8.26 8.51 27.86
CA MET A 182 -8.21 7.09 28.21
C MET A 182 -9.55 6.37 28.04
N THR A 183 -10.69 7.08 28.11
CA THR A 183 -12.00 6.48 27.89
C THR A 183 -12.13 6.03 26.44
N LEU A 184 -11.88 6.96 25.50
CA LEU A 184 -11.91 6.69 24.07
C LEU A 184 -10.83 5.67 23.67
N PHE A 185 -9.62 5.78 24.23
CA PHE A 185 -8.56 4.80 23.99
C PHE A 185 -9.01 3.38 24.37
N ASN A 186 -9.57 3.20 25.57
CA ASN A 186 -10.00 1.87 26.02
C ASN A 186 -11.17 1.33 25.18
N GLU A 187 -12.11 2.19 24.79
CA GLU A 187 -13.24 1.80 23.94
C GLU A 187 -12.77 1.31 22.56
N LEU A 188 -11.84 2.04 21.93
CA LEU A 188 -11.23 1.63 20.66
C LEU A 188 -10.48 0.29 20.78
N ASN A 189 -9.67 0.14 21.84
CA ASN A 189 -8.88 -1.08 22.05
C ASN A 189 -9.72 -2.30 22.46
N ALA A 190 -10.97 -2.10 22.90
CA ALA A 190 -11.90 -3.17 23.24
C ALA A 190 -12.63 -3.77 22.02
N LEU A 191 -12.44 -3.21 20.82
CA LEU A 191 -13.09 -3.72 19.62
C LEU A 191 -12.69 -5.19 19.34
N PRO A 192 -13.66 -6.09 19.03
CA PRO A 192 -13.39 -7.53 18.87
C PRO A 192 -12.31 -7.86 17.82
N TYR A 193 -12.16 -7.01 16.81
CA TYR A 193 -11.14 -7.13 15.78
C TYR A 193 -9.73 -7.31 16.37
N TYR A 194 -9.39 -6.59 17.43
CA TYR A 194 -8.04 -6.63 18.03
C TYR A 194 -7.77 -7.94 18.78
N SER A 195 -8.81 -8.61 19.28
CA SER A 195 -8.71 -9.95 19.90
C SER A 195 -8.75 -11.11 18.91
N ALA A 196 -9.10 -10.87 17.63
CA ALA A 196 -9.16 -11.91 16.62
C ALA A 196 -7.74 -12.37 16.19
N PRO A 197 -7.53 -13.68 15.93
CA PRO A 197 -6.27 -14.20 15.43
C PRO A 197 -5.97 -13.71 14.01
N SER A 198 -4.68 -13.59 13.67
CA SER A 198 -4.23 -13.34 12.29
C SER A 198 -4.28 -14.64 11.45
N PRO A 199 -4.45 -14.55 10.11
CA PRO A 199 -4.54 -13.34 9.29
C PRO A 199 -5.92 -12.67 9.36
N LYS A 200 -5.93 -11.33 9.32
CA LYS A 200 -7.13 -10.50 9.33
C LYS A 200 -6.93 -9.26 8.46
N SER A 201 -7.98 -8.81 7.82
CA SER A 201 -8.00 -7.59 6.99
C SER A 201 -9.03 -6.60 7.52
N ILE A 202 -8.83 -5.33 7.22
CA ILE A 202 -9.75 -4.24 7.54
C ILE A 202 -10.40 -3.75 6.25
N ASP A 203 -11.71 -3.79 6.20
CA ASP A 203 -12.47 -3.15 5.13
C ASP A 203 -12.90 -1.73 5.51
N ASN A 204 -13.08 -0.86 4.51
CA ASN A 204 -13.47 0.54 4.72
C ASN A 204 -14.86 0.70 5.38
N ASN A 205 -15.76 -0.26 5.20
CA ASN A 205 -17.09 -0.21 5.82
C ASN A 205 -16.97 -0.47 7.32
N TRP A 206 -16.10 -1.35 7.76
CA TRP A 206 -15.81 -1.56 9.18
C TRP A 206 -15.25 -0.29 9.83
N VAL A 207 -14.32 0.40 9.17
CA VAL A 207 -13.82 1.70 9.66
C VAL A 207 -14.96 2.71 9.80
N THR A 208 -15.82 2.81 8.78
CA THR A 208 -16.90 3.80 8.71
C THR A 208 -18.06 3.49 9.66
N ASN A 209 -18.41 2.22 9.83
CA ASN A 209 -19.61 1.80 10.54
C ASN A 209 -19.34 1.34 11.98
N THR A 210 -18.09 1.02 12.32
CA THR A 210 -17.72 0.52 13.65
C THR A 210 -16.76 1.47 14.36
N VAL A 211 -15.64 1.84 13.72
CA VAL A 211 -14.59 2.64 14.38
C VAL A 211 -14.99 4.11 14.45
N TRP A 212 -15.41 4.68 13.32
CA TRP A 212 -15.70 6.11 13.22
C TRP A 212 -16.81 6.58 14.18
N PRO A 213 -17.94 5.87 14.37
CA PRO A 213 -18.98 6.30 15.29
C PRO A 213 -18.48 6.48 16.73
N ILE A 214 -17.54 5.65 17.19
CA ILE A 214 -16.92 5.74 18.52
C ILE A 214 -16.10 7.05 18.63
N VAL A 215 -15.25 7.31 17.63
CA VAL A 215 -14.43 8.53 17.58
C VAL A 215 -15.29 9.79 17.47
N GLN A 216 -16.35 9.73 16.65
CA GLN A 216 -17.25 10.86 16.42
C GLN A 216 -18.06 11.19 17.68
N ALA A 217 -18.59 10.19 18.38
CA ALA A 217 -19.44 10.36 19.56
C ALA A 217 -18.69 10.95 20.77
N ASN A 218 -17.36 10.78 20.84
CA ASN A 218 -16.55 11.38 21.90
C ASN A 218 -16.63 12.92 21.85
N GLN A 219 -16.75 13.57 23.01
CA GLN A 219 -16.98 15.03 23.11
C GLN A 219 -15.69 15.85 23.31
N ARG A 220 -14.51 15.22 23.25
CA ARG A 220 -13.24 15.92 23.37
C ARG A 220 -12.94 16.76 22.14
N SER A 221 -11.95 17.65 22.28
CA SER A 221 -11.46 18.45 21.17
C SER A 221 -10.90 17.57 20.05
N ILE A 222 -10.87 18.08 18.82
CA ILE A 222 -10.27 17.34 17.69
C ILE A 222 -8.79 17.03 17.96
N HIS A 223 -8.06 17.94 18.62
CA HIS A 223 -6.69 17.70 19.06
C HIS A 223 -6.59 16.47 19.98
N ASP A 224 -7.44 16.37 20.99
CA ASP A 224 -7.47 15.22 21.91
C ASP A 224 -7.87 13.93 21.19
N LYS A 225 -8.84 13.99 20.25
CA LYS A 225 -9.23 12.84 19.45
C LYS A 225 -8.08 12.35 18.56
N LEU A 226 -7.35 13.27 17.91
CA LEU A 226 -6.16 12.96 17.12
C LEU A 226 -5.07 12.33 18.01
N ALA A 227 -4.75 12.94 19.15
CA ALA A 227 -3.78 12.40 20.11
C ALA A 227 -4.16 10.99 20.58
N THR A 228 -5.44 10.79 20.91
CA THR A 228 -5.97 9.50 21.38
C THR A 228 -5.90 8.45 20.29
N PHE A 229 -6.28 8.79 19.06
CA PHE A 229 -6.31 7.85 17.95
C PHE A 229 -4.89 7.48 17.50
N SER A 230 -3.95 8.43 17.49
CA SER A 230 -2.53 8.15 17.26
C SER A 230 -1.94 7.22 18.33
N GLN A 231 -2.29 7.41 19.60
CA GLN A 231 -1.88 6.50 20.68
C GLN A 231 -2.52 5.11 20.54
N HIS A 232 -3.77 5.02 20.10
CA HIS A 232 -4.44 3.75 19.76
C HIS A 232 -3.69 3.00 18.65
N ILE A 233 -3.37 3.66 17.54
CA ILE A 233 -2.60 3.09 16.43
C ILE A 233 -1.24 2.57 16.93
N ALA A 234 -0.50 3.43 17.66
CA ALA A 234 0.81 3.10 18.20
C ALA A 234 0.78 1.90 19.16
N TRP A 235 -0.24 1.83 20.02
CA TRP A 235 -0.42 0.70 20.93
C TRP A 235 -0.66 -0.60 20.18
N GLN A 236 -1.55 -0.61 19.18
CA GLN A 236 -1.85 -1.81 18.39
C GLN A 236 -0.62 -2.31 17.61
N ILE A 237 0.13 -1.41 16.98
CA ILE A 237 1.41 -1.75 16.33
C ILE A 237 2.38 -2.36 17.35
N ALA A 238 2.52 -1.75 18.51
CA ALA A 238 3.42 -2.24 19.55
C ALA A 238 3.05 -3.63 20.04
N GLN A 239 1.76 -3.94 20.23
CA GLN A 239 1.35 -5.30 20.61
C GLN A 239 1.78 -6.35 19.59
N VAL A 240 1.65 -6.05 18.29
CA VAL A 240 2.05 -6.98 17.23
C VAL A 240 3.55 -7.22 17.26
N VAL A 241 4.36 -6.15 17.28
CA VAL A 241 5.83 -6.27 17.30
C VAL A 241 6.31 -6.99 18.56
N LEU A 242 5.81 -6.58 19.74
CA LEU A 242 6.23 -7.17 21.01
C LEU A 242 5.91 -8.66 21.09
N ASN A 243 4.76 -9.10 20.56
CA ASN A 243 4.38 -10.50 20.57
C ASN A 243 5.22 -11.37 19.61
N ASN A 244 5.76 -10.78 18.54
CA ASN A 244 6.53 -11.50 17.52
C ASN A 244 8.06 -11.30 17.66
N HIS A 245 8.52 -10.43 18.58
CA HIS A 245 9.95 -10.19 18.85
C HIS A 245 10.40 -10.55 20.27
N LYS A 246 9.49 -11.03 21.13
CA LYS A 246 9.69 -11.12 22.59
C LYS A 246 10.97 -11.87 23.02
N ASN A 247 11.39 -12.86 22.25
CA ASN A 247 12.49 -13.77 22.61
C ASN A 247 13.73 -13.62 21.73
N GLN A 248 13.80 -12.57 20.90
CA GLN A 248 14.91 -12.38 19.99
C GLN A 248 16.10 -11.68 20.69
N PRO A 249 17.34 -12.15 20.48
CA PRO A 249 18.53 -11.63 21.15
C PRO A 249 19.04 -10.30 20.54
N HIS A 250 18.52 -9.90 19.37
CA HIS A 250 18.91 -8.69 18.65
C HIS A 250 17.83 -7.60 18.76
N PRO A 251 18.17 -6.32 18.47
CA PRO A 251 17.16 -5.27 18.37
C PRO A 251 16.10 -5.62 17.32
N ALA A 252 14.85 -5.20 17.55
CA ALA A 252 13.81 -5.24 16.53
C ALA A 252 14.05 -4.14 15.50
N VAL A 253 14.40 -4.49 14.28
CA VAL A 253 14.55 -3.54 13.17
C VAL A 253 13.19 -3.38 12.49
N ILE A 254 12.67 -2.15 12.46
CA ILE A 254 11.33 -1.83 11.95
C ILE A 254 11.45 -0.78 10.86
N TYR A 255 11.18 -1.17 9.62
CA TYR A 255 11.06 -0.23 8.50
C TYR A 255 9.65 0.34 8.44
N ILE A 256 9.51 1.65 8.45
CA ILE A 256 8.19 2.31 8.38
C ILE A 256 8.04 3.08 7.07
N THR A 257 6.96 2.79 6.36
CA THR A 257 6.61 3.38 5.05
C THR A 257 5.17 3.89 5.04
N GLY A 258 4.70 4.40 3.90
CA GLY A 258 3.37 5.00 3.77
C GLY A 258 3.29 6.44 4.29
N GLY A 259 2.18 7.14 3.98
CA GLY A 259 2.03 8.56 4.31
C GLY A 259 2.17 8.87 5.81
N GLY A 260 1.81 7.93 6.68
CA GLY A 260 1.93 8.08 8.13
C GLY A 260 3.38 8.07 8.63
N ALA A 261 4.34 7.62 7.82
CA ALA A 261 5.77 7.73 8.14
C ALA A 261 6.24 9.19 8.24
N PHE A 262 5.51 10.14 7.65
CA PHE A 262 5.77 11.58 7.80
C PHE A 262 5.12 12.18 9.06
N ASN A 263 4.28 11.45 9.79
CA ASN A 263 3.66 11.90 11.02
C ASN A 263 4.60 11.65 12.21
N LYS A 264 5.42 12.65 12.54
CA LYS A 264 6.43 12.56 13.61
C LYS A 264 5.81 12.21 14.96
N TYR A 265 4.66 12.81 15.31
CA TYR A 265 3.96 12.47 16.54
C TYR A 265 3.60 10.98 16.62
N LEU A 266 3.03 10.42 15.55
CA LEU A 266 2.69 9.00 15.49
C LEU A 266 3.92 8.11 15.59
N ILE A 267 5.01 8.45 14.91
CA ILE A 267 6.29 7.72 15.02
C ILE A 267 6.82 7.75 16.45
N ASP A 268 6.75 8.91 17.12
CA ASP A 268 7.16 9.04 18.51
C ASP A 268 6.28 8.19 19.44
N GLN A 269 4.97 8.16 19.22
CA GLN A 269 4.07 7.29 19.99
C GLN A 269 4.40 5.81 19.76
N ILE A 270 4.63 5.36 18.51
CA ILE A 270 5.05 3.99 18.21
C ILE A 270 6.35 3.66 18.96
N ASN A 271 7.32 4.57 18.88
CA ASN A 271 8.60 4.41 19.54
C ASN A 271 8.46 4.32 21.07
N GLN A 272 7.62 5.15 21.69
CA GLN A 272 7.36 5.13 23.13
C GLN A 272 6.70 3.82 23.58
N ASN A 273 5.72 3.31 22.82
CA ASN A 273 5.02 2.07 23.16
C ASN A 273 5.93 0.83 23.02
N LEU A 274 6.96 0.91 22.18
CA LEU A 274 7.97 -0.15 22.00
C LEU A 274 9.17 -0.06 22.96
N GLN A 275 9.19 0.88 23.90
CA GLN A 275 10.34 1.12 24.80
C GLN A 275 10.77 -0.09 25.65
N ARG A 276 9.91 -1.11 25.78
CA ARG A 276 10.19 -2.34 26.54
C ARG A 276 11.13 -3.31 25.82
N ILE A 277 11.41 -3.09 24.54
CA ILE A 277 12.38 -3.86 23.76
C ILE A 277 13.45 -2.96 23.17
N ASN A 278 14.62 -3.54 22.92
CA ASN A 278 15.62 -2.89 22.08
C ASN A 278 15.10 -2.87 20.64
N ARG A 279 15.19 -1.74 19.96
CA ARG A 279 14.60 -1.53 18.64
C ARG A 279 15.33 -0.45 17.86
N GLU A 280 15.24 -0.56 16.54
CA GLU A 280 15.68 0.43 15.59
C GLU A 280 14.50 0.73 14.66
N ILE A 281 14.04 1.98 14.65
CA ILE A 281 13.01 2.43 13.72
C ILE A 281 13.72 3.11 12.54
N ILE A 282 13.53 2.55 11.36
CA ILE A 282 14.12 3.07 10.13
C ILE A 282 13.01 3.73 9.31
N LEU A 283 13.16 5.04 9.12
CA LEU A 283 12.38 5.79 8.13
C LEU A 283 13.23 5.88 6.85
N PRO A 284 12.82 5.25 5.75
CA PRO A 284 13.56 5.35 4.50
C PRO A 284 13.45 6.77 3.92
N SER A 285 14.16 7.01 2.81
CA SER A 285 14.07 8.31 2.13
C SER A 285 12.61 8.66 1.79
N SER A 286 12.28 9.94 1.82
CA SER A 286 10.94 10.42 1.44
C SER A 286 10.52 9.95 0.06
N GLU A 287 11.49 9.82 -0.86
CA GLU A 287 11.29 9.27 -2.19
C GLU A 287 10.84 7.80 -2.14
N LEU A 288 11.53 6.95 -1.38
CA LEU A 288 11.13 5.54 -1.21
C LEU A 288 9.77 5.43 -0.51
N ILE A 289 9.50 6.22 0.53
CA ILE A 289 8.19 6.22 1.21
C ILE A 289 7.05 6.53 0.22
N GLN A 290 7.23 7.51 -0.65
CA GLN A 290 6.20 7.95 -1.60
C GLN A 290 6.09 7.05 -2.83
N PHE A 291 7.21 6.49 -3.31
CA PHE A 291 7.28 5.79 -4.59
C PHE A 291 7.51 4.28 -4.47
N LYS A 292 7.43 3.69 -3.27
CA LYS A 292 7.58 2.23 -3.04
C LYS A 292 6.67 1.41 -3.95
N GLU A 293 5.39 1.77 -4.06
CA GLU A 293 4.43 1.02 -4.89
C GLU A 293 4.72 1.17 -6.40
N ALA A 294 5.17 2.34 -6.84
CA ALA A 294 5.61 2.52 -8.22
C ALA A 294 6.89 1.72 -8.52
N ALA A 295 7.83 1.69 -7.57
CA ALA A 295 9.04 0.87 -7.65
C ALA A 295 8.71 -0.62 -7.69
N LEU A 296 7.74 -1.08 -6.87
CA LEU A 296 7.22 -2.43 -6.90
C LEU A 296 6.72 -2.81 -8.30
N MET A 297 5.93 -1.95 -8.95
CA MET A 297 5.43 -2.26 -10.30
C MET A 297 6.58 -2.39 -11.31
N GLY A 298 7.59 -1.51 -11.24
CA GLY A 298 8.80 -1.63 -12.05
C GLY A 298 9.58 -2.92 -11.77
N LEU A 299 9.73 -3.30 -10.50
CA LEU A 299 10.38 -4.53 -10.08
C LEU A 299 9.61 -5.78 -10.57
N MET A 300 8.29 -5.83 -10.38
CA MET A 300 7.46 -6.95 -10.83
C MET A 300 7.54 -7.12 -12.35
N ALA A 301 7.51 -6.01 -13.11
CA ALA A 301 7.71 -6.04 -14.54
C ALA A 301 9.10 -6.56 -14.90
N TYR A 302 10.16 -6.08 -14.23
CA TYR A 302 11.51 -6.57 -14.42
C TYR A 302 11.63 -8.09 -14.16
N LEU A 303 11.05 -8.59 -13.06
CA LEU A 303 11.07 -10.02 -12.73
C LEU A 303 10.27 -10.87 -13.73
N PHE A 304 9.10 -10.37 -14.17
CA PHE A 304 8.30 -11.00 -15.21
C PHE A 304 9.13 -11.23 -16.48
N VAL A 305 9.83 -10.19 -16.95
CA VAL A 305 10.66 -10.27 -18.15
C VAL A 305 11.95 -11.08 -17.94
N LYS A 306 12.32 -11.37 -16.70
CA LYS A 306 13.44 -12.28 -16.37
C LYS A 306 13.02 -13.71 -16.15
N GLY A 307 11.72 -14.02 -16.23
CA GLY A 307 11.22 -15.36 -15.91
C GLY A 307 11.39 -15.72 -14.43
N LEU A 308 11.39 -14.72 -13.55
CA LEU A 308 11.55 -14.90 -12.10
C LEU A 308 10.22 -14.66 -11.39
N GLU A 309 9.97 -15.46 -10.35
CA GLU A 309 8.80 -15.31 -9.49
C GLU A 309 8.71 -13.90 -8.92
N ASN A 310 7.50 -13.35 -8.95
CA ASN A 310 7.20 -12.01 -8.43
C ASN A 310 5.93 -12.00 -7.56
N VAL A 311 5.35 -13.17 -7.29
CA VAL A 311 4.25 -13.37 -6.35
C VAL A 311 4.57 -14.57 -5.47
N TYR A 312 4.45 -14.41 -4.15
CA TYR A 312 4.76 -15.45 -3.18
C TYR A 312 3.48 -16.07 -2.60
N SER A 313 3.37 -17.39 -2.68
CA SER A 313 2.25 -18.20 -2.18
C SER A 313 2.02 -18.08 -0.68
N ASP A 314 3.10 -17.93 0.11
CA ASP A 314 2.99 -17.74 1.55
C ASP A 314 2.31 -16.41 1.93
N VAL A 315 2.28 -15.45 1.00
CA VAL A 315 1.63 -14.14 1.20
C VAL A 315 0.18 -14.16 0.74
N THR A 316 -0.05 -14.58 -0.50
CA THR A 316 -1.35 -14.47 -1.17
C THR A 316 -2.24 -15.69 -0.94
N GLY A 317 -1.67 -16.83 -0.54
CA GLY A 317 -2.35 -18.11 -0.42
C GLY A 317 -2.51 -18.87 -1.74
N SER A 318 -1.81 -18.49 -2.81
CA SER A 318 -1.76 -19.29 -4.04
C SER A 318 -1.16 -20.67 -3.78
N SER A 319 -1.40 -21.63 -4.69
CA SER A 319 -0.85 -22.99 -4.58
C SER A 319 0.67 -23.06 -4.68
N GLU A 320 1.30 -22.06 -5.31
CA GLU A 320 2.75 -21.96 -5.52
C GLU A 320 3.18 -20.52 -5.80
N ASP A 321 4.47 -20.26 -5.57
CA ASP A 321 5.14 -19.05 -6.04
C ASP A 321 5.12 -19.03 -7.56
N HIS A 322 4.88 -17.86 -8.16
CA HIS A 322 4.68 -17.79 -9.60
C HIS A 322 4.99 -16.40 -10.17
N ILE A 323 4.88 -16.33 -11.50
CA ILE A 323 5.07 -15.11 -12.28
C ILE A 323 3.70 -14.52 -12.59
N GLY A 324 3.38 -13.41 -11.93
CA GLY A 324 2.25 -12.55 -12.26
C GLY A 324 2.62 -11.53 -13.34
N GLY A 325 1.68 -11.25 -14.24
CA GLY A 325 1.80 -10.21 -15.26
C GLY A 325 1.41 -10.67 -16.66
N CYS A 326 1.29 -9.71 -17.57
CA CYS A 326 1.04 -9.89 -18.99
C CYS A 326 1.75 -8.78 -19.77
N LEU A 327 2.55 -9.17 -20.77
CA LEU A 327 3.34 -8.25 -21.58
C LEU A 327 2.60 -7.82 -22.84
N PHE A 328 2.49 -6.52 -23.01
CA PHE A 328 2.05 -5.86 -24.24
C PHE A 328 3.26 -5.23 -24.92
N GLN A 329 3.54 -5.66 -26.15
CA GLN A 329 4.66 -5.15 -26.94
C GLN A 329 4.40 -3.74 -27.45
N ALA A 330 5.46 -2.95 -27.57
CA ALA A 330 5.39 -1.63 -28.20
C ALA A 330 5.53 -1.73 -29.73
N PRO A 331 4.80 -0.91 -30.51
CA PRO A 331 4.99 -0.87 -31.96
C PRO A 331 6.40 -0.38 -32.31
N GLY A 332 7.10 -1.09 -33.21
CA GLY A 332 8.39 -0.67 -33.77
C GLY A 332 9.62 -0.92 -32.90
N ASN A 333 9.46 -1.53 -31.73
CA ASN A 333 10.58 -1.94 -30.87
C ASN A 333 10.48 -3.45 -30.58
N PRO A 334 10.93 -4.33 -31.50
CA PRO A 334 10.83 -5.78 -31.35
C PRO A 334 11.79 -6.37 -30.30
N LYS A 335 12.48 -5.52 -29.52
CA LYS A 335 13.33 -6.01 -28.43
C LYS A 335 12.45 -6.35 -27.23
N LEU A 336 12.00 -7.59 -27.20
CA LEU A 336 11.89 -8.47 -26.02
C LEU A 336 11.59 -9.88 -26.58
N ILE A 337 12.52 -10.41 -27.38
CA ILE A 337 12.61 -11.87 -27.59
C ILE A 337 13.58 -12.32 -26.50
N TYR A 338 13.04 -12.92 -25.44
CA TYR A 338 13.84 -13.43 -24.34
C TYR A 338 14.84 -14.46 -24.87
N GLY A 339 16.10 -14.30 -24.45
CA GLY A 339 17.22 -15.19 -24.78
C GLY A 339 17.17 -16.50 -24.03
#